data_AF-A0A2I0HYW1-F1
#
_entry.id   AF-A0A2I0HYW1-F1
#
_cell.length_a   1.000
_cell.length_b   1.000
_cell.length_c   1.000
_cell.angle_alpha   90.00
_cell.angle_beta   90.00
_cell.angle_gamma   90.00
#
_symmetry.space_group_name_H-M   'P 1'
#
loop_
_entity.id
_entity.type
_entity.pdbx_description
1 polymer ?
#
loop_
_entity_poly.entity_id
_entity_poly.type
_entity_poly.pdbx_seq_one_letter_code
_entity_poly.pdbx_strand_id
1 'polypeptide(L)'
;MSAGYLYPQFYHFECPRTQEIVNSVGAKAVAEEVHMVASLLWFHFHDRFVEECPNTLSCADILALAARDSTVLARGPNWEVPLGRRDSRKANLSVSNNDIPVPNETFTTVLNKFN
;
A
#
# COMPACT_ATOMS: atom_id res chain seq x y z
N MET A 1 5.07 -20.72 11.92
CA MET A 1 4.24 -19.72 11.22
C MET A 1 4.63 -19.81 9.75
N SER A 2 3.83 -20.48 8.93
CA SER A 2 4.17 -20.62 7.50
C SER A 2 4.14 -19.24 6.86
N ALA A 3 5.20 -18.90 6.12
CA ALA A 3 5.13 -17.80 5.16
C ALA A 3 4.01 -18.15 4.17
N GLY A 4 2.83 -17.56 4.36
CA GLY A 4 1.71 -17.76 3.44
C GLY A 4 2.07 -17.10 2.11
N TYR A 5 1.79 -17.78 1.01
CA TYR A 5 1.94 -17.19 -0.32
C TYR A 5 0.96 -16.03 -0.47
N LEU A 6 1.41 -14.93 -1.08
CA LEU A 6 0.54 -13.82 -1.44
C LEU A 6 -0.22 -14.18 -2.72
N TYR A 7 -1.52 -13.92 -2.77
CA TYR A 7 -2.34 -14.17 -3.96
C TYR A 7 -3.45 -13.13 -4.09
N PRO A 8 -3.89 -12.76 -5.32
CA PRO A 8 -4.81 -11.62 -5.49
C PRO A 8 -6.20 -11.81 -4.87
N GLN A 9 -6.61 -13.06 -4.62
CA GLN A 9 -7.95 -13.42 -4.12
C GLN A 9 -7.97 -13.65 -2.61
N PHE A 10 -6.93 -13.21 -1.88
CA PHE A 10 -6.74 -13.52 -0.46
C PHE A 10 -7.94 -13.22 0.44
N TYR A 11 -8.67 -12.15 0.14
CA TYR A 11 -9.81 -11.68 0.92
C TYR A 11 -11.17 -11.98 0.28
N HIS A 12 -11.23 -12.83 -0.74
CA HIS A 12 -12.44 -13.03 -1.55
C HIS A 12 -13.65 -13.50 -0.71
N PHE A 13 -13.44 -14.29 0.35
CA PHE A 13 -14.52 -14.82 1.19
C PHE A 13 -14.80 -13.97 2.42
N GLU A 14 -13.78 -13.31 2.97
CA GLU A 14 -13.87 -12.53 4.20
C GLU A 14 -14.25 -11.07 3.96
N CYS A 15 -13.82 -10.50 2.84
CA CYS A 15 -14.11 -9.11 2.45
C CYS A 15 -14.28 -9.02 0.92
N PRO A 16 -15.43 -9.48 0.37
CA PRO A 16 -15.64 -9.57 -1.08
C PRO A 16 -15.59 -8.21 -1.80
N ARG A 17 -15.85 -7.11 -1.08
CA ARG A 17 -15.80 -5.73 -1.60
C ARG A 17 -14.46 -5.02 -1.39
N THR A 18 -13.41 -5.72 -0.96
CA THR A 18 -12.07 -5.15 -0.73
C THR A 18 -11.65 -4.21 -1.86
N GLN A 19 -11.75 -4.69 -3.10
CA GLN A 19 -11.26 -3.98 -4.27
C GLN A 19 -12.06 -2.72 -4.59
N GLU A 20 -13.38 -2.75 -4.40
CA GLU A 20 -14.26 -1.61 -4.59
C GLU A 20 -14.00 -0.52 -3.54
N ILE A 21 -13.80 -0.94 -2.28
CA ILE A 21 -13.54 -0.02 -1.18
C ILE A 21 -12.23 0.73 -1.44
N VAL A 22 -11.14 0.03 -1.81
CA VAL A 22 -9.86 0.71 -2.07
C VAL A 22 -9.98 1.67 -3.26
N ASN A 23 -10.63 1.24 -4.35
CA ASN A 23 -10.84 2.09 -5.51
C ASN A 23 -11.61 3.37 -5.16
N SER A 24 -12.65 3.26 -4.31
CA SER A 24 -13.45 4.41 -3.87
C SER A 24 -12.65 5.40 -3.00
N VAL A 25 -11.81 4.88 -2.10
CA VAL A 25 -10.94 5.69 -1.22
C VAL A 25 -9.82 6.33 -2.04
N GLY A 26 -9.19 5.58 -2.94
CA GLY A 26 -8.14 6.07 -3.84
C GLY A 26 -8.65 7.18 -4.76
N ALA A 27 -9.81 6.99 -5.39
CA ALA A 27 -10.42 8.01 -6.25
C ALA A 27 -10.73 9.30 -5.49
N LYS A 28 -11.23 9.19 -4.26
CA LYS A 28 -11.52 10.36 -3.41
C LYS A 28 -10.25 11.07 -2.97
N ALA A 29 -9.21 10.33 -2.59
CA ALA A 29 -7.91 10.89 -2.18
C ALA A 29 -7.23 11.67 -3.32
N VAL A 30 -7.28 11.14 -4.56
CA VAL A 30 -6.71 11.81 -5.73
C VAL A 30 -7.51 13.05 -6.15
N ALA A 31 -8.83 13.04 -5.98
CA ALA A 31 -9.68 14.19 -6.30
C ALA A 31 -9.48 15.38 -5.36
N GLU A 32 -9.01 15.15 -4.13
CA GLU A 32 -8.85 16.18 -3.10
C GLU A 32 -7.49 16.89 -3.20
N GLU A 33 -6.39 16.16 -3.45
CA GLU A 33 -5.08 16.76 -3.75
C GLU A 33 -4.20 15.88 -4.64
N VAL A 34 -3.79 16.44 -5.79
CA VAL A 34 -2.90 15.78 -6.76
C VAL A 34 -1.45 15.71 -6.24
N HIS A 35 -1.07 16.59 -5.31
CA HIS A 35 0.26 16.66 -4.71
C HIS A 35 0.42 15.79 -3.44
N MET A 36 -0.67 15.27 -2.88
CA MET A 36 -0.68 14.54 -1.60
C MET A 36 -0.97 13.04 -1.70
N VAL A 37 -0.68 12.41 -2.83
CA VAL A 37 -0.68 10.93 -2.90
C VAL A 37 0.25 10.34 -1.83
N ALA A 38 1.30 11.06 -1.45
CA ALA A 38 2.24 10.66 -0.38
C ALA A 38 1.77 10.98 1.05
N SER A 39 0.90 11.97 1.26
CA SER A 39 0.57 12.50 2.60
C SER A 39 -0.81 12.09 3.12
N LEU A 40 -1.78 11.80 2.24
CA LEU A 40 -3.17 11.49 2.63
C LEU A 40 -3.40 10.04 3.09
N LEU A 41 -2.37 9.19 3.07
CA LEU A 41 -2.54 7.76 3.28
C LEU A 41 -2.91 7.35 4.73
N TRP A 42 -2.72 8.22 5.73
CA TRP A 42 -2.89 7.83 7.14
C TRP A 42 -4.28 8.12 7.72
N PHE A 43 -4.86 9.30 7.48
CA PHE A 43 -6.12 9.69 8.14
C PHE A 43 -7.39 9.29 7.37
N HIS A 44 -7.36 9.27 6.03
CA HIS A 44 -8.57 8.94 5.26
C HIS A 44 -8.84 7.42 5.17
N PHE A 45 -7.80 6.61 5.33
CA PHE A 45 -7.88 5.15 5.18
C PHE A 45 -8.43 4.45 6.42
N HIS A 46 -8.25 5.01 7.63
CA HIS A 46 -8.67 4.35 8.86
C HIS A 46 -10.20 4.24 8.98
N ASP A 47 -10.95 5.31 8.74
CA ASP A 47 -12.38 5.33 9.08
C ASP A 47 -13.28 4.60 8.08
N ARG A 48 -12.93 4.57 6.79
CA ARG A 48 -13.79 3.96 5.76
C ARG A 48 -13.61 2.45 5.63
N PHE A 49 -12.41 1.93 5.86
CA PHE A 49 -12.16 0.49 5.82
C PHE A 49 -12.71 -0.24 7.05
N VAL A 50 -12.73 0.43 8.21
CA VAL A 50 -13.26 -0.11 9.46
C VAL A 50 -14.78 -0.35 9.38
N GLU A 51 -15.52 0.45 8.60
CA GLU A 51 -16.97 0.28 8.42
C GLU A 51 -17.32 -0.94 7.57
N GLU A 52 -16.61 -1.17 6.47
CA GLU A 52 -16.99 -2.23 5.52
C GLU A 52 -16.32 -3.59 5.79
N CYS A 53 -15.08 -3.60 6.30
CA CYS A 53 -14.34 -4.83 6.60
C CYS A 53 -13.50 -4.69 7.88
N PRO A 54 -14.14 -4.66 9.07
CA PRO A 54 -13.46 -4.45 10.34
C PRO A 54 -12.41 -5.55 10.60
N ASN A 55 -11.19 -5.14 10.91
CA ASN A 55 -10.07 -5.99 11.32
C ASN A 55 -9.71 -7.14 10.36
N THR A 56 -10.12 -7.07 9.10
CA THR A 56 -9.90 -8.15 8.12
C THR A 56 -8.71 -7.84 7.21
N LEU A 57 -8.64 -6.62 6.69
CA LEU A 57 -7.57 -6.16 5.80
C LEU A 57 -6.38 -5.63 6.61
N SER A 58 -5.17 -6.00 6.21
CA SER A 58 -3.94 -5.46 6.82
C SER A 58 -3.62 -4.07 6.28
N CYS A 59 -3.00 -3.22 7.11
CA CYS A 59 -2.49 -1.92 6.68
C CYS A 59 -1.47 -2.07 5.53
N ALA A 60 -0.67 -3.13 5.57
CA ALA A 60 0.29 -3.45 4.52
C ALA A 60 -0.37 -3.73 3.15
N ASP A 61 -1.51 -4.43 3.12
CA ASP A 61 -2.25 -4.67 1.86
C ASP A 61 -3.03 -3.45 1.39
N ILE A 62 -3.56 -2.65 2.33
CA ILE A 62 -4.18 -1.36 2.00
C ILE A 62 -3.17 -0.46 1.27
N LEU A 63 -1.94 -0.35 1.77
CA LEU A 63 -0.87 0.42 1.13
C LEU A 63 -0.56 -0.09 -0.29
N ALA A 64 -0.50 -1.41 -0.49
CA ALA A 64 -0.22 -2.00 -1.79
C ALA A 64 -1.34 -1.73 -2.82
N LEU A 65 -2.61 -1.88 -2.41
CA LEU A 65 -3.76 -1.60 -3.26
C LEU A 65 -3.86 -0.10 -3.57
N ALA A 66 -3.67 0.77 -2.58
CA ALA A 66 -3.69 2.22 -2.75
C ALA A 66 -2.61 2.71 -3.73
N ALA A 67 -1.41 2.11 -3.69
CA ALA A 67 -0.35 2.43 -4.64
C ALA A 67 -0.77 2.09 -6.08
N ARG A 68 -1.33 0.89 -6.32
CA ARG A 68 -1.84 0.49 -7.63
C ARG A 68 -2.94 1.45 -8.09
N ASP A 69 -3.93 1.71 -7.24
CA ASP A 69 -5.05 2.59 -7.59
C ASP A 69 -4.57 4.00 -7.95
N SER A 70 -3.60 4.52 -7.19
CA SER A 70 -2.95 5.81 -7.48
C SER A 70 -2.25 5.82 -8.83
N THR A 71 -1.55 4.74 -9.20
CA THR A 71 -0.93 4.66 -10.54
C THR A 71 -1.96 4.60 -11.66
N VAL A 72 -3.05 3.85 -11.49
CA VAL A 72 -4.14 3.77 -12.49
C VAL A 72 -4.81 5.14 -12.66
N LEU A 73 -5.05 5.85 -11.55
CA LEU A 73 -5.59 7.22 -11.56
C LEU A 73 -4.62 8.20 -12.24
N ALA A 74 -3.31 8.01 -12.06
CA ALA A 74 -2.27 8.75 -12.75
C ALA A 74 -2.06 8.31 -14.23
N ARG A 75 -3.00 7.55 -14.81
CA ARG A 75 -2.96 6.99 -16.18
C ARG A 75 -1.80 6.01 -16.42
N GLY A 76 -1.31 5.39 -15.35
CA GLY A 76 -0.36 4.28 -15.39
C GLY A 76 -1.03 2.94 -15.71
N PRO A 77 -0.23 1.85 -15.74
CA PRO A 77 -0.73 0.51 -15.98
C PRO A 77 -1.58 0.01 -14.81
N ASN A 78 -2.49 -0.92 -15.09
CA ASN A 78 -3.20 -1.70 -14.09
C ASN A 78 -2.53 -3.07 -13.95
N TRP A 79 -2.40 -3.58 -12.72
CA TRP A 79 -1.91 -4.92 -12.43
C TRP A 79 -2.67 -5.53 -11.26
N GLU A 80 -2.65 -6.85 -11.16
CA GLU A 80 -3.17 -7.57 -10.00
C GLU A 80 -2.20 -7.46 -8.82
N VAL A 81 -2.71 -7.05 -7.66
CA VAL A 81 -1.92 -6.94 -6.43
C VAL A 81 -2.05 -8.24 -5.65
N PRO A 82 -0.96 -8.99 -5.40
CA PRO A 82 -1.00 -10.13 -4.47
C PRO A 82 -1.28 -9.64 -3.05
N LEU A 83 -2.19 -10.29 -2.35
CA LEU A 83 -2.67 -9.92 -1.01
C LEU A 83 -2.35 -11.01 0.02
N GLY A 84 -2.46 -10.67 1.31
CA GLY A 84 -2.13 -11.54 2.44
C GLY A 84 -0.94 -11.06 3.27
N ARG A 85 -0.51 -9.80 3.10
CA ARG A 85 0.52 -9.19 3.95
C ARG A 85 -0.03 -9.07 5.37
N ARG A 86 0.88 -9.02 6.34
CA ARG A 86 0.55 -8.83 7.76
C ARG A 86 1.29 -7.62 8.29
N ASP A 87 0.65 -6.93 9.22
CA ASP A 87 1.22 -5.72 9.80
C ASP A 87 2.35 -6.05 10.77
N SER A 88 3.46 -5.32 10.63
CA SER A 88 4.54 -5.36 11.61
C SER A 88 4.06 -4.78 12.94
N ARG A 89 4.49 -5.38 14.04
CA ARG A 89 4.28 -4.83 15.40
C ARG A 89 5.35 -3.82 15.81
N LYS A 90 6.37 -3.60 14.98
CA LYS A 90 7.52 -2.74 15.26
C LYS A 90 7.91 -1.92 14.03
N ALA A 91 8.25 -0.66 14.25
CA ALA A 91 8.94 0.17 13.28
C ALA A 91 10.47 0.11 13.53
N ASN A 92 11.27 0.36 12.50
CA ASN A 92 12.73 0.38 12.61
C ASN A 92 13.33 1.59 11.88
N LEU A 93 13.68 2.63 12.64
CA LEU A 93 14.24 3.86 12.09
C LEU A 93 15.66 3.68 11.53
N SER A 94 16.48 2.87 12.18
CA SER A 94 17.87 2.68 11.76
C SER A 94 17.94 2.00 10.39
N VAL A 95 17.14 0.96 10.18
CA VAL A 95 17.04 0.27 8.88
C VAL A 95 16.49 1.22 7.81
N SER A 96 15.45 2.00 8.11
CA SER A 96 14.93 2.99 7.14
C SER A 96 15.99 4.01 6.71
N ASN A 97 16.80 4.52 7.64
CA ASN A 97 17.84 5.50 7.33
C ASN A 97 18.99 4.92 6.49
N ASN A 98 19.24 3.61 6.60
CA ASN A 98 20.32 2.95 5.86
C ASN A 98 19.87 2.41 4.51
N ASP A 99 18.64 1.90 4.41
CA ASP A 99 18.16 1.17 3.23
C ASP A 99 17.45 2.08 2.22
N ILE A 100 16.94 3.24 2.64
CA ILE A 100 16.31 4.20 1.73
C ILE A 100 17.42 5.03 1.05
N PRO A 101 17.46 5.11 -0.30
CA PRO A 101 18.44 5.94 -0.98
C PRO A 101 18.13 7.43 -0.81
N VAL A 102 19.15 8.21 -0.47
CA VAL A 102 19.03 9.68 -0.41
C VAL A 102 19.32 10.30 -1.78
N PRO A 103 18.75 11.48 -2.11
CA PRO A 103 18.89 12.06 -3.45
C PRO A 103 20.32 12.39 -3.89
N ASN A 104 21.27 12.48 -2.96
CA ASN A 104 22.67 12.82 -3.22
C ASN A 104 23.62 11.60 -3.17
N GLU A 105 23.10 10.38 -3.07
CA GLU A 105 23.91 9.16 -3.14
C GLU A 105 24.45 8.90 -4.54
N THR A 106 25.63 8.26 -4.61
CA THR A 106 26.22 7.85 -5.88
C THR A 106 25.41 6.72 -6.51
N PHE A 107 25.42 6.63 -7.85
CA PHE A 107 24.72 5.56 -8.58
C PHE A 107 25.10 4.15 -8.08
N THR A 108 26.37 3.92 -7.76
CA THR A 108 26.84 2.62 -7.22
C THR A 108 26.24 2.31 -5.85
N THR A 109 26.08 3.31 -4.99
CA THR A 109 25.45 3.14 -3.68
C THR A 109 23.97 2.81 -3.83
N VAL A 110 23.28 3.54 -4.71
CA VAL A 110 21.87 3.28 -5.01
C VAL A 110 21.71 1.88 -5.59
N LEU A 111 22.52 1.49 -6.58
CA LEU A 111 22.45 0.16 -7.21
C LEU A 111 22.65 -0.97 -6.18
N ASN A 112 23.58 -0.81 -5.26
CA ASN A 112 23.82 -1.79 -4.20
C ASN A 112 22.64 -1.94 -3.22
N LYS A 113 21.76 -0.93 -3.10
CA LYS A 113 20.53 -1.04 -2.29
C LYS A 113 19.41 -1.81 -2.98
N PHE A 114 19.49 -1.99 -4.30
CA PHE A 114 18.49 -2.72 -5.10
C PHE A 114 18.89 -4.16 -5.46
N ASN A 115 20.15 -4.55 -5.19
CA ASN A 115 20.66 -5.91 -5.36
C ASN A 115 20.48 -6.74 -4.08
#